data_AF-X5QWF2-F1
#
_entry.id   AF-X5QWF2-F1
#
_cell.length_a   1.000
_cell.length_b   1.000
_cell.length_c   1.000
_cell.angle_alpha   90.00
_cell.angle_beta   90.00
_cell.angle_gamma   90.00
#
_symmetry.space_group_name_H-M   'P 1'
#
loop_
_entity.id
_entity.type
_entity.pdbx_description
1 polymer ?
#
loop_
_entity_poly.entity_id
_entity_poly.type
_entity_poly.pdbx_seq_one_letter_code
_entity_poly.pdbx_strand_id
1 'polypeptide(L)'
;MERQVRIQNLGSGKHDEFVDGIDIVWTAPEEGKDPRVVVGWHRGARLYRHRQPFKGRNPSAQHYKDKIRSFRARTLAENAFVLPPEDRHLPCLQGQRALTSGL
;
A
#
# COMPACT_ATOMS: atom_id res chain seq x y z
N MET A 1 -0.80 21.54 1.84
CA MET A 1 0.13 20.60 2.50
C MET A 1 -0.31 19.18 2.22
N GLU A 2 0.61 18.26 1.95
CA GLU A 2 0.30 16.86 1.66
C GLU A 2 -0.12 16.10 2.94
N ARG A 3 -1.15 15.24 2.86
CA ARG A 3 -1.66 14.46 4.00
C ARG A 3 -0.65 13.37 4.41
N GLN A 4 -0.22 13.39 5.68
CA GLN A 4 0.66 12.39 6.28
C GLN A 4 -0.10 11.10 6.66
N VAL A 5 0.61 9.98 6.65
CA VAL A 5 0.10 8.71 7.18
C VAL A 5 0.35 8.66 8.69
N ARG A 6 -0.70 8.36 9.48
CA ARG A 6 -0.62 8.22 10.94
C ARG A 6 -0.04 6.87 11.35
N ILE A 7 1.23 6.64 11.03
CA ILE A 7 1.93 5.37 11.33
C ILE A 7 2.02 5.05 12.83
N GLN A 8 1.82 6.04 13.70
CA GLN A 8 1.73 5.81 15.15
C GLN A 8 0.56 4.91 15.55
N ASN A 9 -0.49 4.83 14.73
CA ASN A 9 -1.61 3.91 14.96
C ASN A 9 -1.25 2.45 14.63
N LEU A 10 -0.07 2.22 14.05
CA LEU A 10 0.45 0.91 13.64
C LEU A 10 1.63 0.46 14.52
N GLY A 11 1.85 1.11 15.67
CA GLY A 11 2.89 0.73 16.63
C GLY A 11 4.19 1.52 16.52
N SER A 12 4.29 2.53 15.64
CA SER A 12 5.46 3.41 15.60
C SER A 12 5.42 4.49 16.68
N GLY A 13 6.58 5.05 17.03
CA GLY A 13 6.72 6.25 17.84
C GLY A 13 6.13 7.50 17.17
N LYS A 14 5.88 8.54 17.97
CA LYS A 14 5.34 9.83 17.50
C LYS A 14 6.29 10.54 16.53
N HIS A 15 7.60 10.32 16.68
CA HIS A 15 8.65 10.95 15.88
C HIS A 15 9.26 10.02 14.83
N ASP A 16 8.74 8.80 14.71
CA ASP A 16 9.23 7.88 13.70
C ASP A 16 8.77 8.33 12.32
N GLU A 17 9.65 8.15 11.35
CA GLU A 17 9.41 8.48 9.94
C GLU A 17 8.87 7.30 9.14
N PHE A 18 8.97 6.08 9.70
CA PHE A 18 8.46 4.85 9.10
C PHE A 18 8.10 3.80 10.15
N VAL A 19 7.33 2.80 9.73
CA VAL A 19 7.05 1.56 10.46
C VAL A 19 7.42 0.37 9.57
N ASP A 20 8.01 -0.67 10.14
CA ASP A 20 8.40 -1.90 9.47
C ASP A 20 7.50 -3.08 9.86
N GLY A 21 7.54 -4.14 9.06
CA GLY A 21 6.87 -5.39 9.39
C GLY A 21 5.35 -5.35 9.28
N ILE A 22 4.80 -4.42 8.49
CA ILE A 22 3.34 -4.31 8.31
C ILE A 22 2.88 -4.96 7.00
N ASP A 23 1.68 -5.51 7.01
CA ASP A 23 1.02 -5.97 5.79
C ASP A 23 0.15 -4.85 5.22
N ILE A 24 0.27 -4.63 3.90
CA ILE A 24 -0.46 -3.57 3.18
C ILE A 24 -1.34 -4.23 2.14
N VAL A 25 -2.65 -3.99 2.22
CA VAL A 25 -3.61 -4.43 1.21
C VAL A 25 -3.85 -3.28 0.23
N TRP A 26 -3.69 -3.57 -1.06
CA TRP A 26 -3.96 -2.62 -2.13
C TRP A 26 -5.38 -2.82 -2.66
N THR A 27 -6.10 -1.71 -2.87
CA THR A 27 -7.46 -1.73 -3.42
C THR A 27 -7.58 -0.79 -4.61
N ALA A 28 -8.33 -1.17 -5.62
CA ALA A 28 -8.67 -0.33 -6.75
C ALA A 28 -10.16 -0.49 -7.12
N PRO A 29 -10.79 0.52 -7.76
CA PRO A 29 -12.10 0.35 -8.39
C PRO A 29 -12.04 -0.75 -9.46
N GLU A 30 -13.08 -1.58 -9.54
CA GLU A 30 -13.17 -2.65 -10.56
C GLU A 30 -13.30 -2.07 -11.98
N GLU A 31 -14.17 -1.06 -12.15
CA GLU A 31 -14.44 -0.39 -13.44
C GLU A 31 -14.34 1.14 -13.34
N GLY A 32 -13.38 1.64 -12.56
CA GLY A 32 -13.21 3.09 -12.34
C GLY A 32 -14.30 3.74 -11.47
N LYS A 33 -15.26 2.96 -10.98
CA LYS A 33 -16.29 3.35 -10.00
C LYS A 33 -16.27 2.40 -8.81
N ASP A 34 -16.75 2.87 -7.66
CA ASP A 34 -16.96 2.02 -6.49
C ASP A 34 -17.96 0.88 -6.84
N PRO A 35 -17.81 -0.32 -6.23
CA PRO A 35 -16.98 -0.65 -5.07
C PRO A 35 -15.50 -0.86 -5.40
N ARG A 36 -14.64 -0.62 -4.39
CA ARG A 36 -13.22 -0.97 -4.47
C ARG A 36 -13.02 -2.43 -4.13
N VAL A 37 -12.23 -3.13 -4.93
CA VAL A 37 -11.84 -4.52 -4.71
C VAL A 37 -10.37 -4.61 -4.30
N VAL A 38 -10.02 -5.68 -3.60
CA VAL A 38 -8.61 -6.00 -3.33
C VAL A 38 -7.93 -6.39 -4.63
N VAL A 39 -6.78 -5.75 -4.93
CA VAL A 39 -5.99 -6.01 -6.15
C VAL A 39 -4.64 -6.65 -5.87
N GLY A 40 -4.27 -6.79 -4.60
CA GLY A 40 -3.01 -7.35 -4.19
C GLY A 40 -2.60 -6.90 -2.80
N TRP A 41 -1.40 -7.31 -2.39
CA TRP A 41 -0.87 -6.97 -1.07
C TRP A 41 0.65 -6.96 -1.06
N HIS A 42 1.19 -6.35 -0.01
CA HIS A 42 2.61 -6.42 0.36
C HIS A 42 2.69 -7.01 1.76
N ARG A 43 3.54 -8.03 1.94
CA ARG A 43 3.85 -8.58 3.26
C ARG A 43 5.12 -7.97 3.84
N GLY A 44 5.17 -7.80 5.15
CA GLY A 44 6.37 -7.34 5.86
C GLY A 44 6.95 -6.02 5.32
N ALA A 45 6.09 -5.11 4.87
CA ALA A 45 6.47 -3.88 4.21
C ALA A 45 6.97 -2.82 5.19
N ARG A 46 7.78 -1.89 4.66
CA ARG A 46 8.06 -0.60 5.30
C ARG A 46 7.06 0.43 4.79
N LEU A 47 6.40 1.16 5.69
CA LEU A 47 5.49 2.27 5.38
C LEU A 47 6.02 3.58 5.98
N TYR A 48 6.11 4.61 5.15
CA TYR A 48 6.62 5.92 5.51
C TYR A 48 5.49 6.89 5.89
N ARG A 49 5.76 7.76 6.88
CA ARG A 49 4.87 8.88 7.28
C ARG A 49 4.66 9.86 6.13
N HIS A 50 5.75 10.16 5.42
CA HIS A 50 5.82 11.09 4.29
C HIS A 50 6.15 10.37 2.98
N ARG A 51 5.72 10.93 1.85
CA ARG A 51 6.13 10.43 0.53
C ARG A 51 7.64 10.53 0.37
N GLN A 52 8.21 9.45 -0.13
CA GLN A 52 9.62 9.37 -0.48
C GLN A 52 9.76 9.62 -1.99
N PRO A 53 10.60 10.57 -2.43
CA PRO A 53 10.87 10.77 -3.85
C PRO A 53 11.67 9.59 -4.40
N PHE A 54 11.48 9.28 -5.69
CA PHE A 54 12.43 8.42 -6.39
C PHE A 54 13.77 9.16 -6.53
N LYS A 55 14.86 8.52 -6.11
CA LYS A 55 16.21 9.10 -6.19
C LYS A 55 16.75 9.01 -7.62
N GLY A 56 16.28 9.91 -8.49
CA GLY A 56 16.87 10.16 -9.82
C GLY A 56 16.32 9.35 -10.99
N ARG A 57 15.82 8.12 -10.79
CA ARG A 57 15.21 7.31 -11.86
C ARG A 57 13.92 6.64 -11.40
N ASN A 58 12.92 6.64 -12.29
CA ASN A 58 11.67 5.91 -12.06
C ASN A 58 11.93 4.40 -12.07
N PRO A 59 11.39 3.64 -11.11
CA PRO A 59 11.65 2.21 -11.01
C PRO A 59 11.17 1.39 -12.22
N SER A 60 10.19 1.90 -12.97
CA SER A 60 9.68 1.23 -14.18
C SER A 60 9.25 2.23 -15.24
N ALA A 61 9.16 1.78 -16.49
CA ALA A 61 8.61 2.56 -17.60
C ALA A 61 7.16 2.98 -17.33
N GLN A 62 6.39 2.14 -16.64
CA GLN A 62 5.01 2.45 -16.26
C GLN A 62 4.95 3.64 -15.30
N HIS A 63 5.81 3.69 -14.27
CA HIS A 63 5.89 4.85 -13.38
C HIS A 63 6.22 6.15 -14.14
N TYR A 64 7.03 6.08 -15.19
CA TYR A 64 7.34 7.24 -16.04
C TYR A 64 6.10 7.70 -16.84
N LYS A 65 5.41 6.77 -17.51
CA LYS A 65 4.17 7.06 -18.26
C LYS A 65 3.10 7.68 -17.36
N ASP A 66 2.93 7.14 -16.16
CA ASP A 66 1.93 7.59 -15.19
C ASP A 66 2.37 8.83 -14.40
N LYS A 67 3.56 9.39 -14.70
CA LYS A 67 4.15 10.54 -14.01
C LYS A 67 4.25 10.35 -12.50
N ILE A 68 4.39 9.11 -12.03
CA ILE A 68 4.58 8.78 -10.62
C ILE A 68 6.04 9.06 -10.27
N ARG A 69 6.25 9.92 -9.26
CA ARG A 69 7.60 10.39 -8.84
C ARG A 69 7.96 10.02 -7.41
N SER A 70 7.05 9.37 -6.68
CA SER A 70 7.19 9.12 -5.26
C SER A 70 6.33 7.95 -4.79
N PHE A 71 6.71 7.39 -3.66
CA PHE A 71 6.05 6.23 -3.04
C PHE A 71 5.93 6.42 -1.53
N ARG A 72 5.12 5.58 -0.89
CA ARG A 72 4.97 5.55 0.59
C ARG A 72 5.26 4.21 1.20
N ALA A 73 5.33 3.15 0.41
CA ALA A 73 5.59 1.82 0.91
C ALA A 73 6.60 1.13 0.01
N ARG A 74 7.39 0.23 0.60
CA ARG A 74 8.25 -0.70 -0.14
C ARG A 74 8.28 -2.04 0.58
N THR A 75 8.40 -3.10 -0.19
CA THR A 75 8.66 -4.45 0.31
C THR A 75 9.64 -5.15 -0.63
N LEU A 76 10.08 -6.35 -0.27
CA LEU A 76 10.82 -7.23 -1.16
C LEU A 76 9.91 -7.71 -2.29
N ALA A 77 10.46 -7.90 -3.49
CA ALA A 77 9.68 -8.29 -4.66
C ALA A 77 8.90 -9.61 -4.45
N GLU A 78 9.51 -10.57 -3.76
CA GLU A 78 8.88 -11.85 -3.38
C GLU A 78 7.69 -11.70 -2.41
N ASN A 79 7.63 -10.59 -1.67
CA ASN A 79 6.56 -10.30 -0.73
C ASN A 79 5.47 -9.39 -1.33
N ALA A 80 5.62 -9.00 -2.59
CA ALA A 80 4.64 -8.22 -3.32
C ALA A 80 3.82 -9.16 -4.22
N PHE A 81 2.51 -9.21 -3.98
CA PHE A 81 1.60 -10.01 -4.78
C PHE A 81 0.54 -9.13 -5.43
N VAL A 82 0.27 -9.38 -6.71
CA VAL A 82 -0.79 -8.73 -7.49
C VAL A 82 -1.77 -9.81 -7.89
N LEU A 83 -3.04 -9.63 -7.52
CA LEU A 83 -4.10 -10.56 -7.91
C LEU A 83 -4.35 -10.46 -9.42
N PRO A 84 -4.48 -11.59 -10.12
CA PRO A 84 -5.03 -11.63 -11.47
C PRO A 84 -6.41 -10.94 -11.51
N PRO A 85 -6.77 -10.23 -12.59
CA PRO A 85 -8.08 -9.57 -12.71
C PRO A 85 -9.27 -10.48 -12.35
N GLU A 86 -9.20 -11.74 -12.78
CA GLU A 86 -10.18 -12.79 -12.53
C GLU A 86 -10.30 -13.23 -11.07
N ASP A 87 -9.41 -12.81 -10.16
CA ASP A 87 -9.48 -13.14 -8.74
C ASP A 87 -9.86 -11.92 -7.87
N ARG A 88 -10.14 -10.76 -8.48
CA ARG A 88 -10.39 -9.49 -7.77
C ARG A 88 -11.85 -9.33 -7.33
N HIS A 89 -12.38 -10.36 -6.69
CA HIS A 89 -13.79 -10.39 -6.29
C HIS A 89 -14.04 -9.96 -4.85
N LEU A 90 -12.99 -9.66 -4.07
CA LEU A 90 -13.11 -9.31 -2.66
C LEU A 90 -13.42 -7.81 -2.51
N PRO A 91 -14.65 -7.41 -2.19
CA PRO A 91 -14.97 -6.01 -1.92
C PRO A 91 -14.27 -5.57 -0.64
N CYS A 92 -13.63 -4.41 -0.69
CA CYS A 92 -13.10 -3.76 0.50
C CYS A 92 -14.22 -2.94 1.16
N LEU A 93 -14.86 -3.52 2.18
CA LEU A 93 -15.79 -2.80 3.04
C LEU A 93 -14.99 -1.81 3.91
N GLN A 94 -15.16 -0.51 3.67
CA GLN A 94 -14.53 0.51 4.52
C GLN A 94 -15.06 0.40 5.96
N GLY A 95 -14.17 0.18 6.94
CA GLY A 95 -14.48 0.37 8.36
C GLY A 95 -14.47 -0.86 9.27
N GLN A 96 -14.24 -2.08 8.76
CA GLN A 96 -14.06 -3.25 9.62
C GLN A 96 -12.58 -3.50 9.94
N ARG A 97 -12.24 -3.53 11.24
CA ARG A 97 -10.95 -4.01 11.73
C ARG A 97 -10.81 -5.44 11.23
N ALA A 98 -9.79 -5.73 10.42
CA ALA A 98 -9.45 -7.09 10.05
C ALA A 98 -9.27 -7.88 11.36
N LEU A 99 -10.17 -8.84 11.58
CA LEU A 99 -10.11 -9.73 12.72
C LEU A 99 -8.83 -10.54 12.57
N THR A 100 -7.87 -10.32 13.45
CA THR A 100 -6.74 -11.23 13.65
C THR A 100 -7.33 -12.49 14.28
N SER A 101 -7.76 -13.45 13.45
CA SER A 101 -7.95 -14.82 13.92
C SER A 101 -6.56 -15.43 14.09
N GLY A 102 -6.10 -15.46 15.34
CA GLY A 102 -4.96 -16.25 15.75
C GLY A 102 -5.26 -17.74 15.58
N LEU A 103 -4.28 -18.45 15.05
CA LEU A 103 -4.06 -19.87 15.26
C LEU A 103 -2.82 -20.00 16.14
#